data_AF-A0A6N9AIX7-F1
#
_entry.id   AF-A0A6N9AIX7-F1
#
_cell.length_a   1.000
_cell.length_b   1.000
_cell.length_c   1.000
_cell.angle_alpha   90.00
_cell.angle_beta   90.00
_cell.angle_gamma   90.00
#
_symmetry.space_group_name_H-M   'P 1'
#
loop_
_entity.id
_entity.type
_entity.pdbx_description
1 polymer ?
#
loop_
_entity_poly.entity_id
_entity_poly.type
_entity_poly.pdbx_seq_one_letter_code
_entity_poly.pdbx_strand_id
1 'polypeptide(L)'
;MKHLDVFLWAMLAVLVSSCVFTSAVNVELLDPSETAGTTVETPFKAYLTDGRIAVFEDGARVTADSVFGAGILYSLDLAGSAAIDALAVADLVGLESVSTQILWGQSMLNSIAYFVGVPIVTSAVLLAIFGSCPTVYSFDVEGEVLEAEAFSYSIAPLLEGRDVDRIQVGADADGVVKLELRNEALETHYINHLSLLEVRHEANQAAYPNEQDQILVVGDVSEATRATDRDGSDRLEELRVKDGVAFNSSEQRIRAVTAEDFRDFIELAFPKPASDSAALVLRLRNSLLNTVLFYDLMLAAQGAEALDWLATDMANIGRAAELGLWFRETMGLEVSVLEPQGWKRVTRLADTGPLAWDEVAVQMPVPEGNELRIRLSFLADAWRIDFAGLAKEAELTEPNSASFIHVAPINRAPDPELASRIAQSDEDYLVTHPSVALSLESAPLGAFAEGKRTFFLSSQGYYTEWIRPDWIRSANPPKKFRPSGETIVRLMEQWLEEKDAFQSKFFDTRIPVR
;
A
#
# COMPACT_ATOMS: atom_id res chain seq x y z
N MET A 1 8.27 -1.21 54.63
CA MET A 1 8.14 0.15 54.09
C MET A 1 9.49 0.66 53.54
N LYS A 2 10.11 -0.06 52.60
CA LYS A 2 11.28 0.39 51.80
C LYS A 2 11.37 -0.28 50.42
N HIS A 3 10.68 -1.41 50.22
CA HIS A 3 10.53 -2.05 48.91
C HIS A 3 9.24 -1.65 48.18
N LEU A 4 8.32 -0.92 48.82
CA LEU A 4 7.06 -0.49 48.19
C LEU A 4 7.30 0.73 47.29
N ASP A 5 8.07 1.72 47.79
CA ASP A 5 8.37 2.95 47.07
C ASP A 5 9.20 2.68 45.80
N VAL A 6 10.18 1.76 45.87
CA VAL A 6 10.98 1.36 44.70
C VAL A 6 10.13 0.69 43.63
N PHE A 7 9.12 -0.11 44.03
CA PHE A 7 8.19 -0.74 43.08
C PHE A 7 7.22 0.28 42.47
N LEU A 8 6.79 1.27 43.27
CA LEU A 8 5.94 2.37 42.80
C LEU A 8 6.67 3.27 41.79
N TRP A 9 7.94 3.62 42.06
CA TRP A 9 8.79 4.36 41.13
C TRP A 9 9.17 3.54 39.89
N ALA A 10 9.32 2.22 39.99
CA ALA A 10 9.53 1.36 38.83
C ALA A 10 8.29 1.31 37.92
N MET A 11 7.08 1.18 38.49
CA MET A 11 5.84 1.29 37.70
C MET A 11 5.67 2.69 37.09
N LEU A 12 6.01 3.75 37.83
CA LEU A 12 5.92 5.11 37.32
C LEU A 12 6.93 5.37 36.18
N ALA A 13 8.13 4.79 36.24
CA ALA A 13 9.11 4.87 35.15
C ALA A 13 8.64 4.13 33.89
N VAL A 14 8.06 2.93 34.04
CA VAL A 14 7.51 2.16 32.90
C VAL A 14 6.30 2.86 32.27
N LEU A 15 5.50 3.60 33.06
CA LEU A 15 4.39 4.43 32.56
C LEU A 15 4.83 5.77 31.94
N VAL A 16 6.11 6.14 32.02
CA VAL A 16 6.69 7.34 31.41
C VAL A 16 7.54 7.01 30.18
N SER A 17 7.89 5.74 29.95
CA SER A 17 8.58 5.25 28.75
C SER A 17 7.65 4.74 27.64
N SER A 18 6.35 5.04 27.71
CA SER A 18 5.36 4.66 26.69
C SER A 18 4.43 5.83 26.38
N CYS A 19 4.90 6.77 25.55
CA CYS A 19 4.02 7.71 24.88
C CYS A 19 3.21 6.95 23.83
N VAL A 20 2.01 6.50 24.19
CA VAL A 20 1.03 5.99 23.23
C VAL A 20 0.31 7.20 22.64
N PHE A 21 0.84 7.73 21.55
CA PHE A 21 0.11 8.70 20.74
C PHE A 21 -1.02 7.95 20.01
N THR A 22 -2.20 8.58 19.97
CA THR A 22 -3.38 8.00 19.30
C THR A 22 -3.87 8.98 18.25
N SER A 23 -3.74 8.61 16.98
CA SER A 23 -4.33 9.33 15.85
C SER A 23 -5.85 9.32 15.96
N ALA A 24 -6.42 10.39 16.54
CA ALA A 24 -7.86 10.52 16.76
C ALA A 24 -8.45 11.54 15.78
N VAL A 25 -9.03 11.05 14.68
CA VAL A 25 -9.82 11.89 13.77
C VAL A 25 -11.17 12.16 14.40
N ASN A 26 -11.57 13.43 14.46
CA ASN A 26 -12.85 13.86 15.01
C ASN A 26 -13.67 14.48 13.87
N VAL A 27 -14.82 13.87 13.53
CA VAL A 27 -15.78 14.43 12.58
C VAL A 27 -16.87 15.17 13.35
N GLU A 28 -17.06 16.46 13.04
CA GLU A 28 -18.07 17.31 13.65
C GLU A 28 -19.04 17.82 12.59
N LEU A 29 -20.35 17.72 12.87
CA LEU A 29 -21.40 18.25 12.01
C LEU A 29 -21.50 19.77 12.21
N LEU A 30 -20.80 20.52 11.36
CA LEU A 30 -20.76 21.99 11.42
C LEU A 30 -22.12 22.60 11.07
N ASP A 31 -22.81 23.18 12.06
CA ASP A 31 -23.94 24.07 11.80
C ASP A 31 -23.43 25.45 11.31
N PRO A 32 -23.84 25.94 10.12
CA PRO A 32 -23.40 27.24 9.61
C PRO A 32 -23.75 28.44 10.51
N SER A 33 -24.76 28.31 11.37
CA SER A 33 -25.16 29.36 12.31
C SER A 33 -24.31 29.39 13.58
N GLU A 34 -23.67 28.28 13.96
CA GLU A 34 -22.78 28.20 15.13
C GLU A 34 -21.29 28.41 14.75
N THR A 35 -20.89 28.06 13.53
CA THR A 35 -19.53 28.25 12.98
C THR A 35 -19.23 29.68 12.48
N ALA A 36 -20.14 30.62 12.70
CA ALA A 36 -20.13 31.97 12.12
C ALA A 36 -19.01 32.88 12.67
N GLY A 37 -17.79 32.73 12.15
CA GLY A 37 -16.64 33.60 12.43
C GLY A 37 -15.36 32.86 12.81
N THR A 38 -15.39 31.54 12.91
CA THR A 38 -14.27 30.64 13.22
C THR A 38 -13.16 30.80 12.18
N THR A 39 -11.96 31.19 12.61
CA THR A 39 -10.77 31.05 11.77
C THR A 39 -10.29 29.61 11.84
N VAL A 40 -10.33 28.89 10.72
CA VAL A 40 -9.50 27.69 10.56
C VAL A 40 -8.20 28.17 9.94
N GLU A 41 -7.05 27.69 10.43
CA GLU A 41 -5.73 28.07 9.89
C GLU A 41 -4.94 26.83 9.37
N THR A 42 -5.40 25.58 9.57
CA THR A 42 -4.67 24.36 9.11
C THR A 42 -4.94 24.06 7.66
N PRO A 43 -4.09 23.22 7.04
CA PRO A 43 -4.46 22.55 5.83
C PRO A 43 -5.77 21.79 5.94
N PHE A 44 -6.76 22.30 5.20
CA PHE A 44 -8.00 21.61 4.97
C PHE A 44 -8.40 21.60 3.49
N LYS A 45 -9.06 20.52 3.09
CA LYS A 45 -9.76 20.40 1.81
C LYS A 45 -11.22 20.76 2.03
N ALA A 46 -11.79 21.56 1.14
CA ALA A 46 -13.20 21.90 1.08
C ALA A 46 -13.83 21.26 -0.16
N TYR A 47 -14.67 20.25 0.05
CA TYR A 47 -15.40 19.54 -0.99
C TYR A 47 -16.67 20.31 -1.36
N LEU A 48 -16.91 20.62 -2.63
CA LEU A 48 -18.03 21.47 -3.06
C LEU A 48 -19.24 20.70 -3.59
N THR A 49 -20.42 21.34 -3.58
CA THR A 49 -21.71 20.77 -4.03
C THR A 49 -21.79 20.55 -5.54
N ASP A 50 -21.06 21.35 -6.32
CA ASP A 50 -20.84 21.07 -7.75
C ASP A 50 -19.74 20.01 -8.00
N GLY A 51 -19.01 19.62 -6.95
CA GLY A 51 -17.92 18.63 -6.99
C GLY A 51 -16.55 19.18 -7.34
N ARG A 52 -16.36 20.50 -7.36
CA ARG A 52 -15.02 21.10 -7.24
C ARG A 52 -14.43 20.83 -5.85
N ILE A 53 -13.13 21.02 -5.70
CA ILE A 53 -12.44 21.04 -4.40
C ILE A 53 -11.72 22.39 -4.30
N ALA A 54 -11.90 23.10 -3.20
CA ALA A 54 -10.99 24.17 -2.80
C ALA A 54 -10.04 23.63 -1.75
N VAL A 55 -8.73 23.72 -1.97
CA VAL A 55 -7.77 23.49 -0.89
C VAL A 55 -7.50 24.83 -0.21
N PHE A 56 -7.44 24.77 1.11
CA PHE A 56 -7.07 25.84 2.00
C PHE A 56 -5.94 25.32 2.88
N GLU A 57 -4.72 25.24 2.32
CA GLU A 57 -3.57 24.84 3.14
C GLU A 57 -3.31 25.90 4.26
N ASP A 58 -3.69 27.19 4.08
CA ASP A 58 -3.62 28.35 5.04
C ASP A 58 -4.71 28.26 6.11
N GLY A 59 -5.56 27.25 6.01
CA GLY A 59 -6.95 27.38 6.34
C GLY A 59 -7.60 28.60 5.68
N ALA A 60 -8.68 29.06 6.30
CA ALA A 60 -9.44 30.24 5.96
C ALA A 60 -10.46 30.54 7.08
N ARG A 61 -10.92 31.78 7.13
CA ARG A 61 -11.95 32.21 8.08
C ARG A 61 -13.35 31.82 7.60
N VAL A 62 -13.92 30.81 8.25
CA VAL A 62 -15.31 30.40 8.06
C VAL A 62 -16.25 31.43 8.68
N THR A 63 -17.30 31.77 7.96
CA THR A 63 -18.44 32.57 8.41
C THR A 63 -19.73 31.88 7.95
N ALA A 64 -20.90 32.29 8.44
CA ALA A 64 -22.17 31.63 8.09
C ALA A 64 -22.42 31.53 6.58
N ASP A 65 -21.97 32.51 5.81
CA ASP A 65 -22.21 32.61 4.37
C ASP A 65 -20.99 32.24 3.52
N SER A 66 -19.75 32.36 4.04
CA SER A 66 -18.52 32.23 3.24
C SER A 66 -17.26 31.90 4.05
N VAL A 67 -16.34 31.17 3.40
CA VAL A 67 -15.00 30.82 3.85
C VAL A 67 -14.01 31.80 3.19
N PHE A 68 -13.36 32.67 3.97
CA PHE A 68 -12.48 33.75 3.50
C PHE A 68 -11.01 33.49 3.82
N GLY A 69 -10.17 33.33 2.80
CA GLY A 69 -8.74 33.08 2.91
C GLY A 69 -8.14 32.91 1.53
N ALA A 70 -6.81 32.87 1.42
CA ALA A 70 -6.15 32.60 0.16
C ALA A 70 -6.33 31.11 -0.18
N GLY A 71 -7.38 30.79 -0.93
CA GLY A 71 -7.72 29.43 -1.36
C GLY A 71 -7.26 29.13 -2.79
N ILE A 72 -7.04 27.86 -3.09
CA ILE A 72 -6.91 27.39 -4.48
C ILE A 72 -8.12 26.52 -4.80
N LEU A 73 -9.02 27.05 -5.63
CA LEU A 73 -10.21 26.37 -6.12
C LEU A 73 -9.89 25.65 -7.42
N TYR A 74 -9.92 24.31 -7.37
CA TYR A 74 -9.69 23.45 -8.51
C TYR A 74 -11.01 23.21 -9.25
N SER A 75 -10.98 23.27 -10.59
CA SER A 75 -12.10 22.88 -11.45
C SER A 75 -12.43 21.39 -11.34
N LEU A 76 -13.60 20.99 -11.84
CA LEU A 76 -14.09 19.60 -11.80
C LEU A 76 -13.17 18.57 -12.50
N ASP A 77 -12.33 19.03 -13.41
CA ASP A 77 -11.34 18.27 -14.18
C ASP A 77 -9.91 18.51 -13.66
N LEU A 78 -9.74 19.23 -12.54
CA LEU A 78 -8.49 19.71 -11.93
C LEU A 78 -7.53 20.49 -12.87
N ALA A 79 -7.91 20.69 -14.13
CA ALA A 79 -7.08 21.28 -15.18
C ALA A 79 -6.97 22.82 -15.07
N GLY A 80 -7.89 23.46 -14.35
CA GLY A 80 -7.88 24.88 -14.04
C GLY A 80 -7.97 25.12 -12.54
N SER A 81 -6.89 25.62 -11.95
CA SER A 81 -6.92 26.19 -10.60
C SER A 81 -7.16 27.71 -10.65
N ALA A 82 -8.10 28.20 -9.86
CA ALA A 82 -8.31 29.62 -9.62
C ALA A 82 -7.88 29.96 -8.18
N ALA A 83 -7.06 31.00 -8.03
CA ALA A 83 -6.92 31.65 -6.74
C ALA A 83 -8.27 32.27 -6.35
N ILE A 84 -8.73 31.99 -5.13
CA ILE A 84 -9.94 32.57 -4.56
C ILE A 84 -9.62 33.22 -3.21
N ASP A 85 -10.16 34.40 -2.96
CA ASP A 85 -10.10 35.04 -1.63
C ASP A 85 -11.31 34.66 -0.76
N ALA A 86 -12.32 34.02 -1.36
CA ALA A 86 -13.58 33.61 -0.74
C ALA A 86 -14.26 32.44 -1.49
N LEU A 87 -14.93 31.58 -0.72
CA LEU A 87 -15.82 30.49 -1.16
C LEU A 87 -17.16 30.61 -0.41
N ALA A 88 -18.30 30.31 -1.03
CA ALA A 88 -19.59 30.33 -0.33
C ALA A 88 -19.82 29.03 0.47
N VAL A 89 -20.33 29.13 1.70
CA VAL A 89 -20.67 27.94 2.52
C VAL A 89 -21.88 27.18 1.95
N ALA A 90 -22.76 27.87 1.20
CA ALA A 90 -23.84 27.21 0.45
C ALA A 90 -23.34 26.30 -0.69
N ASP A 91 -22.08 26.47 -1.13
CA ASP A 91 -21.45 25.63 -2.15
C ASP A 91 -20.66 24.45 -1.51
N LEU A 92 -20.75 24.24 -0.19
CA LEU A 92 -19.92 23.29 0.55
C LEU A 92 -20.64 21.96 0.89
N VAL A 93 -19.93 20.84 0.75
CA VAL A 93 -20.36 19.47 1.14
C VAL A 93 -19.67 19.02 2.43
N GLY A 94 -18.39 19.36 2.62
CA GLY A 94 -17.64 18.98 3.81
C GLY A 94 -16.23 19.55 3.84
N LEU A 95 -15.61 19.54 5.04
CA LEU A 95 -14.23 19.92 5.28
C LEU A 95 -13.43 18.72 5.81
N GLU A 96 -12.19 18.57 5.35
CA GLU A 96 -11.23 17.58 5.86
C GLU A 96 -9.95 18.33 6.24
N SER A 97 -9.68 18.50 7.54
CA SER A 97 -8.48 19.19 8.04
C SER A 97 -7.48 18.23 8.66
N VAL A 98 -6.20 18.33 8.29
CA VAL A 98 -5.10 17.58 8.93
C VAL A 98 -4.55 18.43 10.08
N SER A 99 -4.29 17.81 11.24
CA SER A 99 -3.89 18.53 12.46
C SER A 99 -2.99 17.69 13.38
N THR A 100 -1.67 17.91 13.29
CA THR A 100 -0.66 17.34 14.20
C THR A 100 -0.62 18.11 15.53
N GLN A 101 -1.62 17.92 16.40
CA GLN A 101 -1.51 18.43 17.78
C GLN A 101 -0.61 17.51 18.60
N ILE A 102 0.48 18.04 19.17
CA ILE A 102 1.16 17.40 20.30
C ILE A 102 0.45 17.82 21.59
N LEU A 103 -0.22 16.86 22.22
CA LEU A 103 -1.18 17.01 23.34
C LEU A 103 -0.55 17.45 24.68
N TRP A 104 0.31 18.47 24.72
CA TRP A 104 0.97 18.94 25.97
C TRP A 104 0.00 19.36 27.09
N GLY A 105 -1.27 19.60 26.76
CA GLY A 105 -2.38 19.77 27.71
C GLY A 105 -3.69 19.12 27.23
N GLN A 106 -3.60 17.98 26.52
CA GLN A 106 -4.64 17.41 25.64
C GLN A 106 -4.89 18.20 24.34
N SER A 107 -5.65 17.66 23.37
CA SER A 107 -5.92 18.24 22.04
C SER A 107 -6.85 19.46 22.08
N MET A 108 -6.64 20.37 23.02
CA MET A 108 -7.57 21.44 23.31
C MET A 108 -7.39 22.61 22.34
N LEU A 109 -8.21 22.53 21.28
CA LEU A 109 -8.85 23.63 20.54
C LEU A 109 -8.12 24.17 19.29
N ASN A 110 -6.79 24.11 19.17
CA ASN A 110 -6.08 24.88 18.14
C ASN A 110 -5.06 24.04 17.35
N SER A 111 -5.36 23.76 16.08
CA SER A 111 -4.41 23.66 14.94
C SER A 111 -5.21 23.44 13.66
N ILE A 112 -5.34 24.38 12.74
CA ILE A 112 -5.12 25.83 12.80
C ILE A 112 -3.60 26.29 12.64
N ALA A 113 -2.95 25.98 11.47
CA ALA A 113 -1.80 26.62 10.70
C ALA A 113 -1.27 25.71 9.49
N TYR A 114 -0.76 26.03 8.26
CA TYR A 114 -0.79 27.16 7.24
C TYR A 114 -0.31 26.71 5.77
N PHE A 115 -0.41 27.49 4.65
CA PHE A 115 -0.36 27.03 3.18
C PHE A 115 0.98 27.08 2.40
N VAL A 116 0.94 26.42 1.21
CA VAL A 116 1.60 26.68 -0.10
C VAL A 116 3.02 26.12 -0.23
N GLY A 117 3.36 25.23 -1.19
CA GLY A 117 2.63 24.70 -2.36
C GLY A 117 3.55 24.44 -3.58
N VAL A 118 2.95 24.12 -4.74
CA VAL A 118 3.50 24.26 -6.13
C VAL A 118 4.62 23.27 -6.56
N PRO A 119 4.66 22.66 -7.79
CA PRO A 119 3.88 22.90 -9.04
C PRO A 119 3.36 21.66 -9.88
N ILE A 120 2.27 21.85 -10.64
CA ILE A 120 2.05 21.49 -12.08
C ILE A 120 2.36 20.05 -12.60
N VAL A 121 1.34 19.35 -13.18
CA VAL A 121 1.27 18.99 -14.63
C VAL A 121 -0.15 18.54 -15.08
N THR A 122 -0.40 18.59 -16.39
CA THR A 122 -1.69 18.56 -17.11
C THR A 122 -2.47 17.23 -17.19
N SER A 123 -3.77 17.33 -16.92
CA SER A 123 -4.91 16.83 -17.73
C SER A 123 -4.77 15.50 -18.49
N ALA A 124 -5.28 14.42 -17.89
CA ALA A 124 -5.78 13.26 -18.63
C ALA A 124 -6.89 12.52 -17.86
N VAL A 125 -7.84 11.96 -18.61
CA VAL A 125 -8.79 10.88 -18.28
C VAL A 125 -9.87 11.08 -17.19
N LEU A 126 -11.05 10.51 -17.48
CA LEU A 126 -12.20 10.24 -16.60
C LEU A 126 -11.89 9.13 -15.56
N LEU A 127 -10.64 9.00 -15.12
CA LEU A 127 -10.15 8.00 -14.19
C LEU A 127 -8.89 8.49 -13.47
N ALA A 128 -8.99 8.59 -12.15
CA ALA A 128 -8.04 7.86 -11.32
C ALA A 128 -8.77 6.59 -10.85
N ILE A 129 -8.52 5.48 -11.53
CA ILE A 129 -8.37 4.21 -10.85
C ILE A 129 -6.86 3.95 -11.05
N PHE A 130 -6.09 3.59 -10.04
CA PHE A 130 -5.64 2.24 -9.69
C PHE A 130 -4.36 2.39 -8.86
N GLY A 131 -3.88 1.34 -8.18
CA GLY A 131 -2.57 1.35 -7.52
C GLY A 131 -2.43 2.44 -6.44
N SER A 132 -3.32 2.44 -5.44
CA SER A 132 -3.21 3.31 -4.26
C SER A 132 -2.06 2.84 -3.38
N CYS A 133 -0.89 3.46 -3.54
CA CYS A 133 0.37 3.29 -2.82
C CYS A 133 1.45 4.13 -3.54
N PRO A 134 2.55 4.52 -2.88
CA PRO A 134 3.68 5.13 -3.57
C PRO A 134 4.37 4.13 -4.52
N THR A 135 4.40 4.47 -5.81
CA THR A 135 5.14 3.72 -6.81
C THR A 135 6.61 4.15 -6.82
N VAL A 136 7.53 3.19 -6.97
CA VAL A 136 8.97 3.47 -6.99
C VAL A 136 9.63 2.93 -8.24
N TYR A 137 10.45 3.76 -8.86
CA TYR A 137 11.11 3.52 -10.15
C TYR A 137 12.62 3.55 -10.03
N SER A 138 13.28 2.88 -10.95
CA SER A 138 14.68 3.12 -11.31
C SER A 138 14.78 3.48 -12.81
N PHE A 139 15.99 3.86 -13.23
CA PHE A 139 16.28 4.16 -14.63
C PHE A 139 17.51 3.39 -15.08
N ASP A 140 17.39 2.68 -16.20
CA ASP A 140 18.47 1.93 -16.81
C ASP A 140 18.81 2.48 -18.22
N VAL A 141 19.34 1.63 -19.10
CA VAL A 141 19.66 2.01 -20.49
C VAL A 141 18.52 1.78 -21.49
N GLU A 142 17.45 1.09 -21.08
CA GLU A 142 16.26 0.82 -21.90
C GLU A 142 15.08 1.74 -21.51
N GLY A 143 14.96 2.17 -20.24
CA GLY A 143 14.05 3.24 -19.84
C GLY A 143 13.78 3.38 -18.33
N GLU A 144 12.54 3.72 -18.01
CA GLU A 144 11.95 3.68 -16.66
C GLU A 144 11.60 2.23 -16.31
N VAL A 145 12.06 1.75 -15.16
CA VAL A 145 11.75 0.42 -14.63
C VAL A 145 10.93 0.60 -13.35
N LEU A 146 9.75 -0.02 -13.26
CA LEU A 146 8.99 -0.11 -12.02
C LEU A 146 9.64 -1.14 -11.10
N GLU A 147 9.96 -0.72 -9.88
CA GLU A 147 10.65 -1.53 -8.88
C GLU A 147 9.74 -2.00 -7.74
N ALA A 148 8.83 -1.15 -7.25
CA ALA A 148 8.06 -1.39 -6.02
C ALA A 148 6.71 -0.64 -5.92
N GLU A 149 5.81 -1.13 -5.06
CA GLU A 149 4.50 -0.55 -4.72
C GLU A 149 4.34 -0.47 -3.18
N ALA A 150 4.98 0.56 -2.61
CA ALA A 150 5.35 0.64 -1.19
C ALA A 150 4.15 0.56 -0.23
N PHE A 151 4.26 -0.29 0.81
CA PHE A 151 3.28 -0.43 1.90
C PHE A 151 1.81 -0.54 1.43
N SER A 152 1.60 -1.31 0.36
CA SER A 152 0.29 -1.61 -0.25
C SER A 152 -0.79 -1.96 0.80
N TYR A 153 -2.02 -1.46 0.60
CA TYR A 153 -3.18 -1.60 1.50
C TYR A 153 -3.11 -0.91 2.88
N SER A 154 -2.07 -0.13 3.16
CA SER A 154 -1.98 0.71 4.37
C SER A 154 -2.89 1.95 4.25
N ILE A 155 -4.22 1.76 4.19
CA ILE A 155 -5.22 2.81 3.89
C ILE A 155 -5.55 3.77 5.06
N ALA A 156 -4.89 3.63 6.22
CA ALA A 156 -5.16 4.39 7.44
C ALA A 156 -4.00 4.25 8.46
N PRO A 157 -3.86 5.17 9.45
CA PRO A 157 -2.80 5.10 10.45
C PRO A 157 -2.79 3.82 11.28
N LEU A 158 -3.97 3.29 11.65
CA LEU A 158 -4.08 2.01 12.38
C LEU A 158 -3.79 0.77 11.51
N LEU A 159 -3.50 0.98 10.22
CA LEU A 159 -3.16 -0.03 9.23
C LEU A 159 -1.79 0.27 8.59
N GLU A 160 -0.96 1.14 9.19
CA GLU A 160 0.41 1.37 8.75
C GLU A 160 1.21 0.07 8.72
N GLY A 161 1.62 -0.31 7.51
CA GLY A 161 2.47 -1.46 7.24
C GLY A 161 3.92 -1.06 7.01
N ARG A 162 4.80 -2.03 7.23
CA ARG A 162 6.14 -2.08 6.62
C ARG A 162 6.09 -3.11 5.48
N ASP A 163 6.86 -2.86 4.44
CA ASP A 163 7.08 -3.75 3.30
C ASP A 163 8.59 -3.83 2.99
N VAL A 164 9.02 -4.87 2.27
CA VAL A 164 10.40 -5.08 1.80
C VAL A 164 10.40 -5.58 0.35
N ASP A 165 10.06 -4.70 -0.58
CA ASP A 165 10.09 -4.96 -2.02
C ASP A 165 11.49 -5.31 -2.51
N ARG A 166 11.65 -6.36 -3.33
CA ARG A 166 12.93 -6.65 -4.00
C ARG A 166 13.09 -5.84 -5.29
N ILE A 167 14.14 -5.03 -5.34
CA ILE A 167 14.42 -4.13 -6.47
C ILE A 167 15.57 -4.66 -7.35
N GLN A 168 15.55 -4.31 -8.63
CA GLN A 168 16.46 -4.81 -9.68
C GLN A 168 17.64 -3.86 -9.95
N VAL A 169 17.47 -2.56 -9.69
CA VAL A 169 18.50 -1.52 -9.86
C VAL A 169 19.85 -1.89 -9.24
N GLY A 170 20.91 -1.69 -10.01
CA GLY A 170 22.29 -1.79 -9.54
C GLY A 170 22.79 -0.48 -8.93
N ALA A 171 23.74 -0.59 -8.00
CA ALA A 171 24.52 0.57 -7.58
C ALA A 171 25.42 1.07 -8.74
N ASP A 172 25.57 2.39 -8.85
CA ASP A 172 26.35 3.02 -9.91
C ASP A 172 27.88 2.96 -9.68
N ALA A 173 28.64 3.68 -10.52
CA ALA A 173 30.10 3.70 -10.47
C ALA A 173 30.69 4.30 -9.18
N ASP A 174 29.93 5.14 -8.46
CA ASP A 174 30.30 5.70 -7.16
C ASP A 174 29.73 4.88 -5.98
N GLY A 175 29.00 3.79 -6.30
CA GLY A 175 28.38 2.89 -5.33
C GLY A 175 27.02 3.37 -4.83
N VAL A 176 26.36 4.30 -5.51
CA VAL A 176 25.06 4.86 -5.11
C VAL A 176 23.93 4.16 -5.85
N VAL A 177 22.89 3.75 -5.14
CA VAL A 177 21.60 3.34 -5.74
C VAL A 177 20.71 4.58 -5.85
N LYS A 178 20.07 4.75 -7.01
CA LYS A 178 19.20 5.88 -7.34
C LYS A 178 17.81 5.37 -7.67
N LEU A 179 16.80 5.94 -7.01
CA LEU A 179 15.39 5.61 -7.15
C LEU A 179 14.57 6.88 -7.30
N GLU A 180 13.35 6.74 -7.84
CA GLU A 180 12.38 7.81 -7.95
C GLU A 180 11.03 7.35 -7.41
N LEU A 181 10.56 8.02 -6.36
CA LEU A 181 9.33 7.74 -5.63
C LEU A 181 8.24 8.70 -6.10
N ARG A 182 7.05 8.19 -6.46
CA ARG A 182 5.97 9.00 -7.06
C ARG A 182 4.63 8.81 -6.36
N ASN A 183 3.82 9.87 -6.41
CA ASN A 183 2.40 9.84 -6.08
C ASN A 183 1.58 10.00 -7.37
N GLU A 184 1.14 8.87 -7.93
CA GLU A 184 0.51 8.76 -9.24
C GLU A 184 -1.00 8.46 -9.16
N ALA A 185 -1.56 8.49 -7.95
CA ALA A 185 -2.98 8.33 -7.64
C ALA A 185 -3.54 9.62 -7.02
N LEU A 186 -4.82 9.62 -6.61
CA LEU A 186 -5.43 10.75 -5.90
C LEU A 186 -5.43 10.49 -4.40
N GLU A 187 -4.25 10.42 -3.80
CA GLU A 187 -4.05 10.07 -2.40
C GLU A 187 -3.04 10.99 -1.70
N THR A 188 -3.16 11.12 -0.38
CA THR A 188 -2.08 11.69 0.45
C THR A 188 -1.23 10.55 0.99
N HIS A 189 0.07 10.54 0.72
CA HIS A 189 0.99 9.60 1.38
C HIS A 189 1.51 10.17 2.70
N TYR A 190 1.70 9.31 3.68
CA TYR A 190 2.37 9.57 4.94
C TYR A 190 3.50 8.54 5.10
N ILE A 191 4.68 8.88 4.59
CA ILE A 191 5.84 7.99 4.58
C ILE A 191 6.56 8.15 5.92
N ASN A 192 6.67 7.07 6.68
CA ASN A 192 7.36 7.07 7.97
C ASN A 192 8.87 6.80 7.76
N HIS A 193 9.21 5.72 7.06
CA HIS A 193 10.59 5.26 6.93
C HIS A 193 10.88 4.64 5.55
N LEU A 194 12.02 4.99 4.95
CA LEU A 194 12.57 4.35 3.75
C LEU A 194 14.05 4.01 3.96
N SER A 195 14.44 2.75 3.71
CA SER A 195 15.86 2.36 3.68
C SER A 195 16.16 1.38 2.56
N LEU A 196 17.31 1.56 1.90
CA LEU A 196 17.88 0.54 1.03
C LEU A 196 18.46 -0.58 1.88
N LEU A 197 18.08 -1.82 1.59
CA LEU A 197 18.68 -3.03 2.17
C LEU A 197 19.59 -3.71 1.14
N GLU A 198 20.78 -4.13 1.56
CA GLU A 198 21.75 -4.85 0.75
C GLU A 198 22.05 -6.24 1.34
N VAL A 199 21.78 -7.29 0.56
CA VAL A 199 22.31 -8.64 0.82
C VAL A 199 23.38 -9.00 -0.19
N ARG A 200 24.49 -9.55 0.34
CA ARG A 200 25.64 -10.03 -0.43
C ARG A 200 25.66 -11.55 -0.41
N HIS A 201 25.74 -12.18 -1.57
CA HIS A 201 25.62 -13.63 -1.71
C HIS A 201 26.46 -14.15 -2.88
N GLU A 202 26.59 -15.47 -3.00
CA GLU A 202 27.35 -16.10 -4.07
C GLU A 202 26.71 -15.90 -5.46
N ALA A 203 27.53 -16.03 -6.50
CA ALA A 203 27.10 -15.72 -7.87
C ALA A 203 26.00 -16.65 -8.42
N ASN A 204 25.85 -17.86 -7.85
CA ASN A 204 24.77 -18.81 -8.16
C ASN A 204 23.57 -18.73 -7.19
N GLN A 205 23.67 -17.93 -6.13
CA GLN A 205 22.55 -17.67 -5.22
C GLN A 205 21.70 -16.48 -5.70
N ALA A 206 20.52 -16.34 -5.12
CA ALA A 206 19.68 -15.16 -5.18
C ALA A 206 19.04 -14.91 -3.80
N ALA A 207 18.61 -13.69 -3.53
CA ALA A 207 17.99 -13.31 -2.27
C ALA A 207 16.55 -12.81 -2.49
N TYR A 208 15.67 -13.04 -1.51
CA TYR A 208 14.23 -12.76 -1.59
C TYR A 208 13.70 -12.44 -0.18
N PRO A 209 12.74 -11.50 0.01
CA PRO A 209 11.95 -11.41 1.23
C PRO A 209 11.15 -12.70 1.49
N ASN A 210 10.89 -13.00 2.76
CA ASN A 210 9.84 -13.91 3.20
C ASN A 210 8.61 -13.12 3.68
N GLU A 211 7.58 -13.82 4.17
CA GLU A 211 6.33 -13.20 4.62
C GLU A 211 6.38 -12.60 6.05
N GLN A 212 7.59 -12.34 6.56
CA GLN A 212 7.87 -11.49 7.73
C GLN A 212 9.00 -10.48 7.42
N ASP A 213 9.14 -10.09 6.15
CA ASP A 213 10.11 -9.10 5.66
C ASP A 213 11.60 -9.50 5.87
N GLN A 214 11.86 -10.76 6.22
CA GLN A 214 13.20 -11.28 6.46
C GLN A 214 13.80 -11.83 5.16
N ILE A 215 15.06 -11.49 4.88
CA ILE A 215 15.69 -11.94 3.63
C ILE A 215 16.17 -13.39 3.73
N LEU A 216 15.69 -14.24 2.82
CA LEU A 216 16.22 -15.57 2.55
C LEU A 216 17.19 -15.51 1.37
N VAL A 217 18.44 -15.93 1.58
CA VAL A 217 19.36 -16.29 0.50
C VAL A 217 19.10 -17.74 0.11
N VAL A 218 18.84 -18.01 -1.17
CA VAL A 218 18.52 -19.33 -1.69
C VAL A 218 19.50 -19.77 -2.78
N GLY A 219 19.72 -21.09 -2.86
CA GLY A 219 20.51 -21.72 -3.92
C GLY A 219 19.73 -21.96 -5.21
N ASP A 220 20.19 -22.93 -6.02
CA ASP A 220 19.57 -23.28 -7.31
C ASP A 220 18.06 -23.57 -7.17
N VAL A 221 17.25 -22.78 -7.88
CA VAL A 221 15.80 -22.96 -7.94
C VAL A 221 15.45 -24.00 -9.02
N SER A 222 14.61 -24.97 -8.67
CA SER A 222 14.15 -26.03 -9.58
C SER A 222 12.68 -25.90 -9.96
N GLU A 223 12.37 -26.17 -11.23
CA GLU A 223 11.01 -26.13 -11.78
C GLU A 223 10.08 -27.18 -11.12
N ALA A 224 8.77 -26.90 -11.14
CA ALA A 224 7.77 -27.91 -10.81
C ALA A 224 7.76 -29.04 -11.85
N THR A 225 7.39 -30.26 -11.44
CA THR A 225 7.11 -31.37 -12.38
C THR A 225 5.64 -31.44 -12.77
N ARG A 226 4.79 -30.62 -12.15
CA ARG A 226 3.35 -30.49 -12.40
C ARG A 226 2.85 -29.21 -11.74
N ALA A 227 1.99 -28.47 -12.44
CA ALA A 227 1.08 -27.52 -11.81
C ALA A 227 -0.35 -27.81 -12.29
N THR A 228 -1.33 -27.71 -11.42
CA THR A 228 -2.72 -28.03 -11.75
C THR A 228 -3.67 -27.11 -11.01
N ASP A 229 -4.59 -26.45 -11.73
CA ASP A 229 -5.60 -25.58 -11.11
C ASP A 229 -6.74 -26.38 -10.46
N ARG A 230 -7.63 -25.65 -9.77
CA ARG A 230 -8.80 -26.21 -9.10
C ARG A 230 -9.80 -26.92 -10.04
N ASP A 231 -9.88 -26.52 -11.30
CA ASP A 231 -10.74 -27.15 -12.32
C ASP A 231 -10.09 -28.42 -12.92
N GLY A 232 -8.79 -28.65 -12.65
CA GLY A 232 -8.02 -29.81 -13.10
C GLY A 232 -7.18 -29.57 -14.36
N SER A 233 -7.02 -28.31 -14.78
CA SER A 233 -6.23 -27.92 -15.96
C SER A 233 -4.74 -27.88 -15.63
N ASP A 234 -3.88 -28.27 -16.58
CA ASP A 234 -2.43 -28.12 -16.46
C ASP A 234 -2.03 -26.65 -16.58
N ARG A 235 -1.17 -26.19 -15.66
CA ARG A 235 -0.66 -24.81 -15.55
C ARG A 235 0.86 -24.72 -15.54
N LEU A 236 1.56 -25.80 -15.88
CA LEU A 236 3.01 -25.88 -15.72
C LEU A 236 3.77 -24.85 -16.58
N GLU A 237 3.29 -24.58 -17.79
CA GLU A 237 3.93 -23.61 -18.70
C GLU A 237 3.84 -22.17 -18.17
N GLU A 238 2.69 -21.78 -17.58
CA GLU A 238 2.39 -20.44 -17.02
C GLU A 238 3.19 -20.09 -15.74
N LEU A 239 3.91 -21.07 -15.17
CA LEU A 239 4.59 -20.96 -13.88
C LEU A 239 6.08 -21.33 -13.94
N ARG A 240 6.61 -21.61 -15.13
CA ARG A 240 7.99 -22.07 -15.32
C ARG A 240 9.00 -20.93 -15.47
N VAL A 241 8.59 -19.80 -16.07
CA VAL A 241 9.51 -18.74 -16.50
C VAL A 241 8.95 -17.35 -16.21
N LYS A 242 9.82 -16.44 -15.78
CA LYS A 242 9.48 -15.06 -15.41
C LYS A 242 9.26 -14.14 -16.64
N ASP A 243 8.42 -14.56 -17.57
CA ASP A 243 8.13 -13.84 -18.82
C ASP A 243 6.89 -12.92 -18.75
N GLY A 244 6.16 -12.95 -17.64
CA GLY A 244 4.94 -12.16 -17.41
C GLY A 244 3.66 -12.79 -17.95
N VAL A 245 3.69 -13.98 -18.57
CA VAL A 245 2.51 -14.75 -19.01
C VAL A 245 1.92 -15.50 -17.81
N ALA A 246 1.40 -14.73 -16.86
CA ALA A 246 0.96 -15.20 -15.56
C ALA A 246 -0.39 -15.91 -15.55
N PHE A 247 -0.54 -16.85 -14.61
CA PHE A 247 -1.80 -17.49 -14.26
C PHE A 247 -2.90 -16.47 -13.92
N ASN A 248 -4.13 -16.79 -14.35
CA ASN A 248 -5.36 -16.19 -13.85
C ASN A 248 -6.44 -17.27 -13.63
N SER A 249 -7.39 -17.03 -12.71
CA SER A 249 -8.49 -17.97 -12.48
C SER A 249 -9.40 -18.07 -13.70
N SER A 250 -10.03 -19.23 -13.88
CA SER A 250 -10.99 -19.43 -14.97
C SER A 250 -12.25 -18.57 -14.77
N GLU A 251 -12.86 -18.08 -15.87
CA GLU A 251 -14.17 -17.43 -15.81
C GLU A 251 -15.22 -18.31 -15.11
N GLN A 252 -15.15 -19.63 -15.35
CA GLN A 252 -16.01 -20.61 -14.71
C GLN A 252 -15.83 -20.60 -13.18
N ARG A 253 -14.59 -20.51 -12.69
CA ARG A 253 -14.30 -20.43 -11.26
C ARG A 253 -14.86 -19.16 -10.65
N ILE A 254 -14.66 -18.00 -11.28
CA ILE A 254 -15.18 -16.71 -10.79
C ILE A 254 -16.72 -16.74 -10.74
N ARG A 255 -17.37 -17.23 -11.81
CA ARG A 255 -18.84 -17.45 -11.89
C ARG A 255 -19.38 -18.44 -10.86
N ALA A 256 -18.52 -19.28 -10.28
CA ALA A 256 -18.87 -20.30 -9.28
C ALA A 256 -18.48 -19.90 -7.84
N VAL A 257 -18.20 -18.63 -7.57
CA VAL A 257 -17.96 -18.15 -6.19
C VAL A 257 -19.27 -18.00 -5.43
N THR A 258 -19.30 -18.47 -4.18
CA THR A 258 -20.35 -18.15 -3.20
C THR A 258 -19.75 -17.53 -1.94
N ALA A 259 -20.59 -17.08 -1.01
CA ALA A 259 -20.16 -16.56 0.29
C ALA A 259 -19.40 -17.60 1.13
N GLU A 260 -19.65 -18.89 0.89
CA GLU A 260 -19.04 -20.04 1.56
C GLU A 260 -17.82 -20.61 0.80
N ASP A 261 -17.77 -20.45 -0.53
CA ASP A 261 -16.71 -21.01 -1.37
C ASP A 261 -16.23 -20.01 -2.46
N PHE A 262 -15.41 -19.07 -2.02
CA PHE A 262 -14.82 -18.01 -2.85
C PHE A 262 -13.39 -18.29 -3.31
N ARG A 263 -12.74 -19.35 -2.83
CA ARG A 263 -11.30 -19.57 -3.08
C ARG A 263 -11.03 -20.30 -4.40
N ASP A 264 -9.93 -19.95 -5.03
CA ASP A 264 -9.27 -20.75 -6.06
C ASP A 264 -7.94 -21.32 -5.54
N PHE A 265 -7.37 -22.30 -6.25
CA PHE A 265 -6.06 -22.83 -5.91
C PHE A 265 -5.27 -23.37 -7.10
N ILE A 266 -3.95 -23.40 -6.95
CA ILE A 266 -3.03 -24.16 -7.79
C ILE A 266 -2.31 -25.18 -6.90
N GLU A 267 -2.28 -26.44 -7.34
CA GLU A 267 -1.42 -27.46 -6.74
C GLU A 267 -0.14 -27.64 -7.57
N LEU A 268 1.00 -27.57 -6.90
CA LEU A 268 2.33 -27.78 -7.46
C LEU A 268 2.89 -29.11 -6.94
N ALA A 269 3.59 -29.84 -7.80
CA ALA A 269 4.36 -31.02 -7.42
C ALA A 269 5.84 -30.83 -7.79
N PHE A 270 6.73 -31.17 -6.86
CA PHE A 270 8.18 -31.13 -7.03
C PHE A 270 8.79 -32.49 -6.65
N PRO A 271 9.95 -32.89 -7.21
CA PRO A 271 10.71 -34.03 -6.72
C PRO A 271 11.10 -33.79 -5.26
N LYS A 272 10.93 -34.77 -4.36
CA LYS A 272 11.24 -34.56 -2.93
C LYS A 272 12.72 -34.11 -2.76
N PRO A 273 12.98 -32.96 -2.10
CA PRO A 273 14.32 -32.57 -1.65
C PRO A 273 14.96 -33.59 -0.70
N ALA A 274 16.29 -33.63 -0.66
CA ALA A 274 17.04 -34.42 0.31
C ALA A 274 17.13 -33.76 1.70
N SER A 275 16.73 -32.49 1.80
CA SER A 275 16.62 -31.73 3.06
C SER A 275 15.21 -31.87 3.66
N ASP A 276 15.11 -31.73 4.98
CA ASP A 276 13.85 -31.67 5.73
C ASP A 276 13.16 -30.29 5.62
N SER A 277 13.83 -29.30 5.00
CA SER A 277 13.26 -28.00 4.63
C SER A 277 13.66 -27.59 3.20
N ALA A 278 12.85 -26.71 2.61
CA ALA A 278 13.08 -26.12 1.29
C ALA A 278 12.46 -24.71 1.25
N ALA A 279 12.71 -23.93 0.20
CA ALA A 279 12.01 -22.67 -0.05
C ALA A 279 11.28 -22.68 -1.39
N LEU A 280 10.00 -22.32 -1.37
CA LEU A 280 9.23 -22.01 -2.58
C LEU A 280 9.50 -20.57 -2.96
N VAL A 281 10.12 -20.36 -4.12
CA VAL A 281 10.32 -19.05 -4.74
C VAL A 281 9.14 -18.76 -5.67
N LEU A 282 8.53 -17.59 -5.51
CA LEU A 282 7.42 -17.13 -6.34
C LEU A 282 7.78 -15.81 -7.04
N ARG A 283 7.16 -15.56 -8.20
CA ARG A 283 7.00 -14.21 -8.74
C ARG A 283 5.52 -13.97 -9.01
N LEU A 284 4.99 -12.93 -8.40
CA LEU A 284 3.56 -12.70 -8.28
C LEU A 284 3.22 -11.23 -8.06
N ARG A 285 1.95 -10.90 -8.22
CA ARG A 285 1.32 -9.62 -7.85
C ARG A 285 -0.18 -9.81 -7.75
N ASN A 286 -0.90 -8.90 -7.12
CA ASN A 286 -2.35 -8.99 -7.12
C ASN A 286 -2.94 -8.64 -8.49
N SER A 287 -4.18 -9.06 -8.73
CA SER A 287 -4.99 -8.51 -9.81
C SER A 287 -5.72 -7.26 -9.33
N LEU A 288 -6.30 -6.52 -10.27
CA LEU A 288 -7.06 -5.30 -9.99
C LEU A 288 -8.39 -5.54 -9.26
N LEU A 289 -8.70 -6.80 -8.94
CA LEU A 289 -9.83 -7.18 -8.11
C LEU A 289 -9.87 -6.40 -6.79
N ASN A 290 -8.73 -6.30 -6.11
CA ASN A 290 -8.67 -5.56 -4.84
C ASN A 290 -8.87 -4.05 -5.03
N THR A 291 -8.54 -3.53 -6.22
CA THR A 291 -8.84 -2.13 -6.58
C THR A 291 -10.33 -1.91 -6.78
N VAL A 292 -11.07 -2.83 -7.41
CA VAL A 292 -12.55 -2.79 -7.47
C VAL A 292 -13.13 -2.82 -6.05
N LEU A 293 -12.62 -3.71 -5.18
CA LEU A 293 -13.07 -3.79 -3.80
C LEU A 293 -12.87 -2.46 -3.06
N PHE A 294 -11.67 -1.89 -3.11
CA PHE A 294 -11.38 -0.66 -2.39
C PHE A 294 -12.14 0.53 -2.97
N TYR A 295 -11.97 0.82 -4.27
CA TYR A 295 -12.55 2.02 -4.85
C TYR A 295 -14.06 1.93 -5.04
N ASP A 296 -14.61 0.82 -5.52
CA ASP A 296 -16.04 0.80 -5.87
C ASP A 296 -16.92 0.31 -4.71
N LEU A 297 -16.48 -0.72 -3.98
CA LEU A 297 -17.27 -1.31 -2.88
C LEU A 297 -17.00 -0.65 -1.51
N MET A 298 -15.77 -0.22 -1.21
CA MET A 298 -15.43 0.42 0.06
C MET A 298 -15.54 1.95 0.03
N LEU A 299 -15.33 2.61 -1.11
CA LEU A 299 -15.44 4.08 -1.23
C LEU A 299 -16.66 4.53 -2.05
N ALA A 300 -16.72 4.24 -3.35
CA ALA A 300 -17.72 4.80 -4.26
C ALA A 300 -19.16 4.49 -3.85
N ALA A 301 -19.44 3.24 -3.45
CA ALA A 301 -20.76 2.83 -2.96
C ALA A 301 -21.21 3.59 -1.70
N GLN A 302 -20.29 4.12 -0.89
CA GLN A 302 -20.59 4.94 0.29
C GLN A 302 -20.78 6.42 -0.05
N GLY A 303 -20.23 6.90 -1.17
CA GLY A 303 -20.28 8.31 -1.56
C GLY A 303 -19.62 9.21 -0.52
N ALA A 304 -20.32 10.26 -0.07
CA ALA A 304 -19.82 11.13 0.99
C ALA A 304 -19.60 10.40 2.33
N GLU A 305 -20.33 9.31 2.62
CA GLU A 305 -20.12 8.51 3.85
C GLU A 305 -18.77 7.77 3.86
N ALA A 306 -18.03 7.74 2.74
CA ALA A 306 -16.66 7.25 2.68
C ALA A 306 -15.68 8.14 3.48
N LEU A 307 -15.96 9.46 3.58
CA LEU A 307 -15.17 10.38 4.41
C LEU A 307 -15.28 9.99 5.89
N ASP A 308 -16.50 9.83 6.40
CA ASP A 308 -16.77 9.35 7.77
C ASP A 308 -16.11 7.99 8.04
N TRP A 309 -16.10 7.10 7.04
CA TRP A 309 -15.56 5.75 7.17
C TRP A 309 -14.02 5.74 7.25
N LEU A 310 -13.33 6.45 6.34
CA LEU A 310 -11.87 6.62 6.39
C LEU A 310 -11.43 7.40 7.65
N ALA A 311 -12.16 8.46 8.00
CA ALA A 311 -11.84 9.28 9.17
C ALA A 311 -12.12 8.54 10.49
N THR A 312 -13.36 8.13 10.72
CA THR A 312 -13.85 7.73 12.05
C THR A 312 -13.81 6.22 12.26
N ASP A 313 -14.30 5.42 11.29
CA ASP A 313 -14.30 3.96 11.43
C ASP A 313 -12.86 3.43 11.33
N MET A 314 -12.01 3.87 10.38
CA MET A 314 -10.62 3.36 10.30
C MET A 314 -9.68 3.88 11.40
N ALA A 315 -10.00 5.00 12.06
CA ALA A 315 -9.35 5.40 13.31
C ALA A 315 -9.89 4.65 14.55
N ASN A 316 -10.94 3.85 14.42
CA ASN A 316 -11.47 3.04 15.51
C ASN A 316 -10.87 1.63 15.50
N ILE A 317 -10.08 1.29 16.53
CA ILE A 317 -9.40 -0.01 16.64
C ILE A 317 -10.33 -1.22 16.51
N GLY A 318 -11.60 -1.13 16.93
CA GLY A 318 -12.57 -2.21 16.79
C GLY A 318 -13.00 -2.45 15.34
N ARG A 319 -13.07 -1.39 14.54
CA ARG A 319 -13.43 -1.40 13.12
C ARG A 319 -12.26 -1.73 12.21
N ALA A 320 -11.09 -1.16 12.49
CA ALA A 320 -9.84 -1.54 11.84
C ALA A 320 -9.56 -3.05 12.06
N ALA A 321 -9.81 -3.56 13.27
CA ALA A 321 -9.74 -5.00 13.54
C ALA A 321 -10.85 -5.80 12.83
N GLU A 322 -12.10 -5.32 12.77
CA GLU A 322 -13.18 -5.96 12.00
C GLU A 322 -12.80 -6.13 10.52
N LEU A 323 -12.22 -5.09 9.91
CA LEU A 323 -11.71 -5.11 8.54
C LEU A 323 -10.51 -6.06 8.38
N GLY A 324 -9.48 -5.92 9.21
CA GLY A 324 -8.25 -6.72 9.13
C GLY A 324 -8.45 -8.20 9.40
N LEU A 325 -9.40 -8.57 10.28
CA LEU A 325 -9.83 -9.96 10.49
C LEU A 325 -10.47 -10.52 9.21
N TRP A 326 -11.38 -9.77 8.58
CA TRP A 326 -12.03 -10.19 7.34
C TRP A 326 -11.03 -10.33 6.18
N PHE A 327 -10.16 -9.34 5.97
CA PHE A 327 -9.07 -9.43 4.98
C PHE A 327 -8.19 -10.67 5.22
N ARG A 328 -7.81 -10.95 6.47
CA ARG A 328 -7.02 -12.16 6.79
C ARG A 328 -7.79 -13.48 6.57
N GLU A 329 -9.12 -13.46 6.50
CA GLU A 329 -9.94 -14.64 6.21
C GLU A 329 -10.25 -14.81 4.71
N THR A 330 -10.46 -13.72 3.96
CA THR A 330 -10.79 -13.73 2.53
C THR A 330 -9.56 -13.63 1.62
N MET A 331 -8.62 -12.74 1.94
CA MET A 331 -7.53 -12.26 1.07
C MET A 331 -6.17 -12.91 1.37
N GLY A 332 -5.13 -12.52 0.62
CA GLY A 332 -3.79 -13.08 0.71
C GLY A 332 -3.65 -14.48 0.10
N LEU A 333 -2.41 -14.86 -0.22
CA LEU A 333 -2.08 -16.16 -0.79
C LEU A 333 -1.65 -17.13 0.32
N GLU A 334 -2.47 -18.13 0.59
CA GLU A 334 -2.17 -19.18 1.56
C GLU A 334 -1.29 -20.27 0.93
N VAL A 335 -0.15 -20.55 1.56
CA VAL A 335 0.77 -21.62 1.14
C VAL A 335 0.61 -22.81 2.08
N SER A 336 0.22 -23.96 1.53
CA SER A 336 0.05 -25.22 2.25
C SER A 336 0.91 -26.34 1.68
N VAL A 337 1.43 -27.23 2.54
CA VAL A 337 2.05 -28.51 2.14
C VAL A 337 1.10 -29.68 2.40
N LEU A 338 1.25 -30.76 1.62
CA LEU A 338 0.51 -32.00 1.83
C LEU A 338 1.20 -32.89 2.86
N GLU A 339 0.62 -33.03 4.05
CA GLU A 339 1.02 -34.02 5.06
C GLU A 339 0.10 -35.27 5.01
N PRO A 340 0.47 -36.39 5.65
CA PRO A 340 -0.36 -37.61 5.68
C PRO A 340 -1.76 -37.43 6.29
N GLN A 341 -1.99 -36.36 7.05
CA GLN A 341 -3.29 -35.97 7.62
C GLN A 341 -4.15 -35.13 6.66
N GLY A 342 -3.58 -34.62 5.56
CA GLY A 342 -4.19 -33.66 4.65
C GLY A 342 -3.32 -32.41 4.43
N TRP A 343 -3.91 -31.39 3.81
CA TRP A 343 -3.24 -30.10 3.60
C TRP A 343 -3.03 -29.35 4.92
N LYS A 344 -1.82 -28.82 5.11
CA LYS A 344 -1.43 -28.04 6.26
C LYS A 344 -0.83 -26.72 5.80
N ARG A 345 -1.44 -25.62 6.23
CA ARG A 345 -0.93 -24.26 6.04
C ARG A 345 0.46 -24.13 6.66
N VAL A 346 1.43 -23.76 5.83
CA VAL A 346 2.74 -23.27 6.27
C VAL A 346 2.55 -21.83 6.71
N THR A 347 2.09 -20.98 5.78
CA THR A 347 1.97 -19.55 6.01
C THR A 347 0.90 -18.90 5.12
N ARG A 348 0.79 -17.57 5.16
CA ARG A 348 0.00 -16.78 4.22
C ARG A 348 0.76 -15.50 3.88
N LEU A 349 0.97 -15.25 2.59
CA LEU A 349 1.42 -13.96 2.07
C LEU A 349 0.31 -12.91 2.26
N ALA A 350 0.69 -11.67 2.57
CA ALA A 350 -0.20 -10.53 2.39
C ALA A 350 -0.58 -10.38 0.90
N ASP A 351 -1.58 -9.55 0.60
CA ASP A 351 -1.73 -9.03 -0.75
C ASP A 351 -0.73 -7.87 -0.95
N THR A 352 -0.19 -7.74 -2.15
CA THR A 352 0.71 -6.69 -2.63
C THR A 352 0.01 -5.85 -3.72
N GLY A 353 0.71 -4.87 -4.29
CA GLY A 353 0.19 -4.05 -5.38
C GLY A 353 -0.05 -4.83 -6.69
N PRO A 354 -0.79 -4.27 -7.66
CA PRO A 354 -1.03 -4.92 -8.95
C PRO A 354 -0.19 -4.40 -10.13
N LEU A 355 0.67 -3.39 -9.96
CA LEU A 355 1.61 -2.90 -10.97
C LEU A 355 2.95 -3.65 -10.93
N ALA A 356 3.63 -3.64 -9.79
CA ALA A 356 4.96 -4.21 -9.60
C ALA A 356 4.91 -5.73 -9.64
N TRP A 357 6.06 -6.38 -9.83
CA TRP A 357 6.19 -7.84 -9.68
C TRP A 357 6.99 -8.12 -8.41
N ASP A 358 6.29 -8.57 -7.38
CA ASP A 358 6.91 -9.06 -6.16
C ASP A 358 7.59 -10.42 -6.41
N GLU A 359 8.73 -10.63 -5.74
CA GLU A 359 9.54 -11.84 -5.78
C GLU A 359 9.88 -12.29 -4.35
N VAL A 360 9.10 -13.23 -3.81
CA VAL A 360 9.24 -13.77 -2.44
C VAL A 360 9.81 -15.20 -2.40
N ALA A 361 10.32 -15.59 -1.23
CA ALA A 361 10.63 -16.97 -0.89
C ALA A 361 9.94 -17.40 0.42
N VAL A 362 9.18 -18.50 0.38
CA VAL A 362 8.53 -19.10 1.55
C VAL A 362 9.30 -20.34 1.98
N GLN A 363 10.00 -20.28 3.12
CA GLN A 363 10.66 -21.45 3.71
C GLN A 363 9.61 -22.39 4.33
N MET A 364 9.74 -23.70 4.08
CA MET A 364 8.75 -24.70 4.47
C MET A 364 9.37 -26.06 4.81
N PRO A 365 8.72 -26.86 5.68
CA PRO A 365 9.12 -28.25 5.91
C PRO A 365 8.85 -29.14 4.69
N VAL A 366 9.61 -30.22 4.55
CA VAL A 366 9.48 -31.23 3.49
C VAL A 366 8.95 -32.55 4.08
N PRO A 367 7.65 -32.85 3.96
CA PRO A 367 7.04 -34.05 4.57
C PRO A 367 7.62 -35.39 4.07
N GLU A 368 7.32 -36.47 4.78
CA GLU A 368 7.59 -37.83 4.29
C GLU A 368 6.74 -38.14 3.05
N GLY A 369 7.37 -38.70 2.01
CA GLY A 369 6.74 -38.97 0.72
C GLY A 369 7.75 -39.11 -0.41
N ASN A 370 7.25 -39.28 -1.65
CA ASN A 370 8.07 -39.39 -2.87
C ASN A 370 8.14 -38.07 -3.66
N GLU A 371 7.13 -37.21 -3.52
CA GLU A 371 7.00 -35.89 -4.14
C GLU A 371 6.66 -34.87 -3.04
N LEU A 372 7.18 -33.65 -3.15
CA LEU A 372 6.71 -32.52 -2.35
C LEU A 372 5.51 -31.91 -3.07
N ARG A 373 4.35 -31.87 -2.42
CA ARG A 373 3.15 -31.21 -2.94
C ARG A 373 2.80 -29.97 -2.12
N ILE A 374 2.63 -28.87 -2.85
CA ILE A 374 2.33 -27.55 -2.33
C ILE A 374 1.00 -27.11 -2.94
N ARG A 375 0.17 -26.39 -2.20
CA ARG A 375 -1.03 -25.73 -2.70
C ARG A 375 -0.96 -24.24 -2.38
N LEU A 376 -1.15 -23.42 -3.40
CA LEU A 376 -1.34 -21.97 -3.31
C LEU A 376 -2.85 -21.72 -3.34
N SER A 377 -3.41 -21.03 -2.34
CA SER A 377 -4.86 -20.93 -2.10
C SER A 377 -5.26 -19.48 -1.79
N PHE A 378 -6.10 -18.88 -2.65
CA PHE A 378 -6.37 -17.44 -2.68
C PHE A 378 -7.83 -17.14 -3.06
N LEU A 379 -8.30 -15.90 -2.91
CA LEU A 379 -9.60 -15.47 -3.47
C LEU A 379 -9.57 -15.61 -5.00
N ALA A 380 -10.65 -16.12 -5.61
CA ALA A 380 -10.70 -16.35 -7.05
C ALA A 380 -10.34 -15.08 -7.86
N ASP A 381 -9.43 -15.27 -8.81
CA ASP A 381 -8.79 -14.25 -9.66
C ASP A 381 -8.05 -13.10 -8.95
N ALA A 382 -7.84 -13.15 -7.63
CA ALA A 382 -7.18 -12.09 -6.87
C ALA A 382 -5.67 -11.94 -7.13
N TRP A 383 -5.05 -12.94 -7.75
CA TRP A 383 -3.59 -13.03 -7.96
C TRP A 383 -3.20 -13.26 -9.41
N ARG A 384 -2.00 -12.81 -9.76
CA ARG A 384 -1.25 -13.12 -10.97
C ARG A 384 0.07 -13.74 -10.53
N ILE A 385 0.41 -14.91 -11.04
CA ILE A 385 1.62 -15.68 -10.68
C ILE A 385 2.27 -16.12 -11.99
N ASP A 386 3.52 -15.72 -12.26
CA ASP A 386 4.26 -16.13 -13.47
C ASP A 386 5.37 -17.17 -13.20
N PHE A 387 5.73 -17.36 -11.92
CA PHE A 387 6.78 -18.28 -11.54
C PHE A 387 6.48 -18.96 -10.21
N ALA A 388 6.69 -20.27 -10.18
CA ALA A 388 6.73 -21.05 -8.94
C ALA A 388 7.80 -22.15 -9.00
N GLY A 389 8.92 -21.92 -8.31
CA GLY A 389 10.06 -22.82 -8.27
C GLY A 389 10.46 -23.21 -6.84
N LEU A 390 11.22 -24.29 -6.68
CA LEU A 390 11.67 -24.80 -5.39
C LEU A 390 13.20 -24.77 -5.26
N ALA A 391 13.70 -23.95 -4.34
CA ALA A 391 15.09 -24.01 -3.89
C ALA A 391 15.24 -25.05 -2.76
N LYS A 392 16.31 -25.84 -2.81
CA LYS A 392 16.59 -26.90 -1.82
C LYS A 392 17.36 -26.39 -0.60
N GLU A 393 17.96 -25.22 -0.73
CA GLU A 393 18.85 -24.58 0.24
C GLU A 393 18.35 -23.13 0.40
N ALA A 394 18.12 -22.72 1.64
CA ALA A 394 17.60 -21.40 2.00
C ALA A 394 18.06 -21.01 3.41
N GLU A 395 18.71 -19.85 3.55
CA GLU A 395 19.29 -19.35 4.80
C GLU A 395 18.82 -17.91 5.08
N LEU A 396 18.31 -17.68 6.30
CA LEU A 396 17.94 -16.34 6.76
C LEU A 396 19.19 -15.48 6.92
N THR A 397 19.22 -14.34 6.26
CA THR A 397 20.40 -13.47 6.16
C THR A 397 20.04 -12.06 6.57
N GLU A 398 20.73 -11.53 7.59
CA GLU A 398 20.58 -10.13 8.03
C GLU A 398 21.10 -9.18 6.93
N PRO A 399 20.27 -8.25 6.41
CA PRO A 399 20.70 -7.29 5.41
C PRO A 399 21.53 -6.15 6.01
N ASN A 400 22.38 -5.54 5.19
CA ASN A 400 23.03 -4.27 5.51
C ASN A 400 22.06 -3.14 5.16
N SER A 401 21.67 -2.28 6.10
CA SER A 401 20.82 -1.13 5.81
C SER A 401 21.65 0.11 5.45
N ALA A 402 21.18 0.86 4.45
CA ALA A 402 21.73 2.14 4.01
C ALA A 402 20.60 3.17 3.87
N SER A 403 20.74 4.31 4.55
CA SER A 403 19.80 5.44 4.43
C SER A 403 19.88 6.11 3.06
N PHE A 404 18.77 6.69 2.61
CA PHE A 404 18.77 7.68 1.54
C PHE A 404 19.28 9.01 2.09
N ILE A 405 20.38 9.54 1.54
CA ILE A 405 21.06 10.74 2.05
C ILE A 405 20.81 11.99 1.20
N HIS A 406 20.31 11.80 -0.02
CA HIS A 406 19.80 12.88 -0.86
C HIS A 406 18.36 12.55 -1.23
N VAL A 407 17.46 13.42 -0.77
CA VAL A 407 16.03 13.41 -1.07
C VAL A 407 15.71 14.77 -1.65
N ALA A 408 15.07 14.81 -2.82
CA ALA A 408 14.71 16.05 -3.49
C ALA A 408 13.40 15.88 -4.26
N PRO A 409 12.51 16.87 -4.30
CA PRO A 409 11.51 16.95 -5.37
C PRO A 409 12.22 17.02 -6.72
N ILE A 410 11.71 16.32 -7.73
CA ILE A 410 12.33 16.30 -9.07
C ILE A 410 12.51 17.73 -9.59
N ASN A 411 13.64 17.97 -10.27
CA ASN A 411 14.07 19.30 -10.76
C ASN A 411 14.40 20.34 -9.65
N ARG A 412 14.44 19.95 -8.37
CA ARG A 412 14.95 20.79 -7.26
C ARG A 412 16.29 20.27 -6.72
N ALA A 413 16.94 21.05 -5.88
CA ALA A 413 18.13 20.61 -5.15
C ALA A 413 17.73 19.72 -3.96
N PRO A 414 18.58 18.77 -3.52
CA PRO A 414 18.34 17.97 -2.33
C PRO A 414 18.13 18.80 -1.06
N ASP A 415 17.16 18.37 -0.26
CA ASP A 415 16.79 18.99 1.00
C ASP A 415 17.09 18.01 2.16
N PRO A 416 18.04 18.35 3.05
CA PRO A 416 18.35 17.53 4.21
C PRO A 416 17.18 17.29 5.17
N GLU A 417 16.16 18.17 5.22
CA GLU A 417 15.00 17.96 6.08
C GLU A 417 14.16 16.77 5.60
N LEU A 418 13.94 16.66 4.28
CA LEU A 418 13.21 15.54 3.68
C LEU A 418 13.93 14.20 3.89
N ALA A 419 15.26 14.22 3.91
CA ALA A 419 16.06 13.02 4.23
C ALA A 419 15.92 12.61 5.71
N SER A 420 15.80 13.55 6.66
CA SER A 420 15.54 13.19 8.07
C SER A 420 14.16 12.58 8.29
N ARG A 421 13.11 13.05 7.58
CA ARG A 421 11.70 12.60 7.69
C ARG A 421 11.43 11.16 7.23
N ILE A 422 12.45 10.46 6.72
CA ILE A 422 12.35 9.05 6.29
C ILE A 422 13.45 8.16 6.90
N ALA A 423 14.31 8.71 7.77
CA ALA A 423 15.52 8.04 8.24
C ALA A 423 15.31 7.16 9.50
N GLN A 424 14.16 7.27 10.16
CA GLN A 424 13.76 6.50 11.33
C GLN A 424 12.29 6.13 11.19
N SER A 425 11.83 5.09 11.90
CA SER A 425 10.38 4.91 12.11
C SER A 425 10.01 5.61 13.41
N ASP A 426 9.32 6.74 13.27
CA ASP A 426 8.73 7.50 14.36
C ASP A 426 7.35 8.06 13.97
N GLU A 427 7.12 9.37 14.07
CA GLU A 427 5.84 10.04 13.78
C GLU A 427 6.02 11.36 12.99
N ASP A 428 7.23 11.74 12.55
CA ASP A 428 7.52 12.95 11.74
C ASP A 428 7.48 12.69 10.23
N TYR A 429 6.38 12.09 9.76
CA TYR A 429 6.17 11.61 8.39
C TYR A 429 6.60 12.61 7.30
N LEU A 430 7.19 12.09 6.23
CA LEU A 430 7.27 12.76 4.94
C LEU A 430 5.92 12.63 4.23
N VAL A 431 5.19 13.74 4.15
CA VAL A 431 3.87 13.81 3.49
C VAL A 431 4.02 14.11 2.00
N THR A 432 3.28 13.41 1.14
CA THR A 432 3.19 13.71 -0.31
C THR A 432 1.73 13.86 -0.75
N HIS A 433 1.54 14.49 -1.91
CA HIS A 433 0.24 14.76 -2.54
C HIS A 433 0.26 14.34 -4.01
N PRO A 434 -0.90 14.23 -4.69
CA PRO A 434 -0.96 13.79 -6.09
C PRO A 434 -0.05 14.60 -7.01
N SER A 435 0.63 13.91 -7.92
CA SER A 435 1.67 14.44 -8.82
C SER A 435 2.99 14.89 -8.15
N VAL A 436 3.18 14.68 -6.83
CA VAL A 436 4.51 14.84 -6.20
C VAL A 436 5.40 13.66 -6.58
N ALA A 437 6.67 13.96 -6.85
CA ALA A 437 7.70 12.95 -7.06
C ALA A 437 9.04 13.38 -6.47
N LEU A 438 9.79 12.39 -5.98
CA LEU A 438 10.99 12.55 -5.17
C LEU A 438 12.12 11.66 -5.71
N SER A 439 13.26 12.26 -6.05
CA SER A 439 14.49 11.51 -6.30
C SER A 439 15.14 11.10 -4.97
N LEU A 440 15.53 9.83 -4.85
CA LEU A 440 16.16 9.23 -3.68
C LEU A 440 17.54 8.68 -4.07
N GLU A 441 18.61 9.12 -3.39
CA GLU A 441 19.95 8.57 -3.57
C GLU A 441 20.48 7.97 -2.25
N SER A 442 20.98 6.74 -2.31
CA SER A 442 21.52 6.03 -1.14
C SER A 442 22.83 6.63 -0.65
N ALA A 443 23.20 6.35 0.60
CA ALA A 443 24.59 6.44 1.02
C ALA A 443 25.50 5.58 0.09
N PRO A 444 26.72 6.02 -0.26
CA PRO A 444 27.64 5.23 -1.09
C PRO A 444 28.00 3.89 -0.45
N LEU A 445 27.70 2.81 -1.18
CA LEU A 445 27.85 1.43 -0.71
C LEU A 445 29.31 0.99 -0.82
N GLY A 446 29.88 0.54 0.30
CA GLY A 446 31.26 0.05 0.35
C GLY A 446 31.53 -1.05 -0.68
N ALA A 447 32.73 -1.04 -1.25
CA ALA A 447 33.13 -1.93 -2.34
C ALA A 447 32.99 -3.42 -1.99
N PHE A 448 32.66 -4.23 -3.01
CA PHE A 448 32.49 -5.67 -2.92
C PHE A 448 33.12 -6.31 -4.16
N ALA A 449 33.91 -7.37 -3.98
CA ALA A 449 34.91 -7.80 -4.98
C ALA A 449 34.60 -9.13 -5.68
N GLU A 450 33.73 -9.96 -5.11
CA GLU A 450 33.37 -11.30 -5.57
C GLU A 450 31.93 -11.59 -5.12
N GLY A 451 31.18 -12.43 -5.84
CA GLY A 451 29.75 -12.65 -5.57
C GLY A 451 28.81 -11.62 -6.24
N LYS A 452 27.60 -11.46 -5.68
CA LYS A 452 26.54 -10.55 -6.14
C LYS A 452 25.96 -9.74 -4.98
N ARG A 453 25.37 -8.58 -5.29
CA ARG A 453 24.46 -7.84 -4.41
C ARG A 453 23.04 -8.07 -4.91
N THR A 454 22.08 -8.28 -4.00
CA THR A 454 20.65 -8.05 -4.24
C THR A 454 20.19 -6.93 -3.32
N PHE A 455 19.35 -6.04 -3.86
CA PHE A 455 18.83 -4.90 -3.13
C PHE A 455 17.33 -5.06 -2.85
N PHE A 456 16.88 -4.43 -1.77
CA PHE A 456 15.48 -4.33 -1.40
C PHE A 456 15.18 -2.92 -0.91
N LEU A 457 13.97 -2.44 -1.13
CA LEU A 457 13.44 -1.22 -0.52
C LEU A 457 12.64 -1.63 0.71
N SER A 458 13.13 -1.33 1.92
CA SER A 458 12.24 -1.37 3.08
C SER A 458 11.48 -0.06 3.15
N SER A 459 10.17 -0.13 2.97
CA SER A 459 9.24 1.00 3.02
C SER A 459 8.28 0.86 4.21
N GLN A 460 7.87 1.97 4.81
CA GLN A 460 6.87 1.98 5.88
C GLN A 460 6.08 3.29 5.85
N GLY A 461 4.76 3.19 5.99
CA GLY A 461 3.86 4.34 6.00
C GLY A 461 2.41 3.94 5.76
N TYR A 462 1.57 4.94 5.54
CA TYR A 462 0.17 4.76 5.14
C TYR A 462 -0.24 5.83 4.13
N TYR A 463 -1.41 5.68 3.52
CA TYR A 463 -1.97 6.63 2.58
C TYR A 463 -3.47 6.83 2.82
N THR A 464 -4.02 7.97 2.37
CA THR A 464 -5.46 8.23 2.41
C THR A 464 -5.98 8.67 1.03
N GLU A 465 -6.92 7.91 0.48
CA GLU A 465 -7.56 8.16 -0.81
C GLU A 465 -8.47 9.41 -0.76
N TRP A 466 -8.40 10.26 -1.79
CA TRP A 466 -9.25 11.44 -1.92
C TRP A 466 -10.59 11.04 -2.58
N ILE A 467 -11.69 11.30 -1.88
CA ILE A 467 -13.03 10.92 -2.34
C ILE A 467 -13.41 11.67 -3.61
N ARG A 468 -13.70 10.92 -4.68
CA ARG A 468 -13.91 11.47 -6.02
C ARG A 468 -15.27 12.18 -6.13
N PRO A 469 -15.37 13.31 -6.85
CA PRO A 469 -16.63 14.03 -7.03
C PRO A 469 -17.78 13.18 -7.62
N ASP A 470 -17.47 12.26 -8.54
CA ASP A 470 -18.49 11.37 -9.12
C ASP A 470 -19.01 10.31 -8.15
N TRP A 471 -18.19 9.85 -7.19
CA TRP A 471 -18.64 8.92 -6.13
C TRP A 471 -19.69 9.58 -5.24
N ILE A 472 -19.47 10.84 -4.86
CA ILE A 472 -20.44 11.63 -4.08
C ILE A 472 -21.76 11.82 -4.87
N ARG A 473 -21.68 11.99 -6.20
CA ARG A 473 -22.85 12.17 -7.07
C ARG A 473 -23.61 10.87 -7.39
N SER A 474 -22.93 9.73 -7.48
CA SER A 474 -23.51 8.45 -7.94
C SER A 474 -24.12 7.60 -6.82
N ALA A 475 -23.68 7.77 -5.58
CA ALA A 475 -24.12 7.01 -4.42
C ALA A 475 -25.55 7.38 -3.95
N ASN A 476 -26.58 6.90 -4.65
CA ASN A 476 -27.98 7.18 -4.31
C ASN A 476 -28.88 5.93 -4.35
N PRO A 477 -29.35 5.42 -3.18
CA PRO A 477 -28.87 5.75 -1.84
C PRO A 477 -27.44 5.24 -1.61
N PRO A 478 -26.64 5.88 -0.72
CA PRO A 478 -25.35 5.34 -0.32
C PRO A 478 -25.52 4.00 0.41
N LYS A 479 -24.53 3.13 0.26
CA LYS A 479 -24.49 1.77 0.81
C LYS A 479 -23.24 1.62 1.66
N LYS A 480 -23.38 1.78 2.98
CA LYS A 480 -22.26 1.60 3.91
C LYS A 480 -21.56 0.26 3.71
N PHE A 481 -20.24 0.30 3.61
CA PHE A 481 -19.41 -0.89 3.43
C PHE A 481 -19.56 -1.83 4.63
N ARG A 482 -19.54 -3.13 4.37
CA ARG A 482 -19.49 -4.17 5.40
C ARG A 482 -18.60 -5.34 4.95
N PRO A 483 -17.64 -5.78 5.77
CA PRO A 483 -16.92 -7.02 5.55
C PRO A 483 -17.89 -8.21 5.67
N SER A 484 -18.11 -8.94 4.58
CA SER A 484 -18.99 -10.12 4.55
C SER A 484 -18.72 -11.01 3.33
N GLY A 485 -19.23 -12.24 3.34
CA GLY A 485 -19.25 -13.11 2.16
C GLY A 485 -20.12 -12.56 1.02
N GLU A 486 -21.20 -11.82 1.34
CA GLU A 486 -22.03 -11.12 0.33
C GLU A 486 -21.26 -10.00 -0.38
N THR A 487 -20.33 -9.34 0.33
CA THR A 487 -19.39 -8.38 -0.26
C THR A 487 -18.40 -9.05 -1.20
N ILE A 488 -17.94 -10.27 -0.91
CA ILE A 488 -17.13 -11.06 -1.85
C ILE A 488 -17.94 -11.49 -3.08
N VAL A 489 -19.19 -11.93 -2.93
CA VAL A 489 -20.04 -12.29 -4.08
C VAL A 489 -20.28 -11.07 -4.98
N ARG A 490 -20.67 -9.92 -4.41
CA ARG A 490 -20.84 -8.67 -5.17
C ARG A 490 -19.56 -8.23 -5.89
N LEU A 491 -18.40 -8.42 -5.24
CA LEU A 491 -17.10 -8.13 -5.83
C LEU A 491 -16.82 -9.02 -7.05
N MET A 492 -17.11 -10.31 -6.97
CA MET A 492 -16.97 -11.23 -8.11
C MET A 492 -17.93 -10.89 -9.24
N GLU A 493 -19.18 -10.53 -8.94
CA GLU A 493 -20.18 -10.10 -9.93
C GLU A 493 -19.68 -8.87 -10.72
N GLN A 494 -19.26 -7.80 -10.02
CA GLN A 494 -18.76 -6.59 -10.67
C GLN A 494 -17.44 -6.84 -11.41
N TRP A 495 -16.48 -7.55 -10.80
CA TRP A 495 -15.21 -7.89 -11.45
C TRP A 495 -15.43 -8.64 -12.76
N LEU A 496 -16.37 -9.57 -12.80
CA LEU A 496 -16.66 -10.37 -13.99
C LEU A 496 -17.35 -9.56 -15.11
N GLU A 497 -18.09 -8.51 -14.78
CA GLU A 497 -18.70 -7.60 -15.77
C GLU A 497 -17.72 -6.55 -16.28
N GLU A 498 -16.78 -6.08 -15.44
CA GLU A 498 -15.97 -4.90 -15.74
C GLU A 498 -14.49 -5.21 -16.05
N LYS A 499 -13.93 -6.35 -15.62
CA LYS A 499 -12.48 -6.69 -15.68
C LYS A 499 -11.75 -6.22 -16.93
N ASP A 500 -12.17 -6.64 -18.13
CA ASP A 500 -11.43 -6.33 -19.36
C ASP A 500 -11.43 -4.82 -19.66
N ALA A 501 -12.57 -4.17 -19.44
CA ALA A 501 -12.71 -2.73 -19.58
C ALA A 501 -11.85 -2.02 -18.52
N PHE A 502 -11.94 -2.44 -17.26
CA PHE A 502 -11.16 -1.95 -16.12
C PHE A 502 -9.65 -2.06 -16.39
N GLN A 503 -9.17 -3.23 -16.84
CA GLN A 503 -7.76 -3.50 -17.15
C GLN A 503 -7.22 -2.65 -18.31
N SER A 504 -7.95 -2.47 -19.42
CA SER A 504 -7.51 -1.56 -20.50
C SER A 504 -7.46 -0.11 -20.00
N LYS A 505 -8.53 0.28 -19.31
CA LYS A 505 -8.78 1.59 -18.70
C LYS A 505 -7.92 1.81 -17.43
N PHE A 506 -6.90 0.99 -17.18
CA PHE A 506 -5.84 1.19 -16.17
C PHE A 506 -4.61 1.83 -16.80
N PHE A 507 -3.94 1.07 -17.65
CA PHE A 507 -2.61 1.42 -18.15
C PHE A 507 -2.65 2.66 -19.05
N ASP A 508 -3.82 2.99 -19.61
CA ASP A 508 -4.11 4.21 -20.36
C ASP A 508 -4.25 5.48 -19.46
N THR A 509 -4.29 5.36 -18.12
CA THR A 509 -4.87 6.40 -17.23
C THR A 509 -4.09 6.72 -15.95
N ARG A 510 -2.89 6.15 -15.77
CA ARG A 510 -1.93 6.53 -14.71
C ARG A 510 -1.66 8.04 -14.77
N ILE A 511 -1.64 8.74 -13.63
CA ILE A 511 -1.46 10.21 -13.62
C ILE A 511 -0.05 10.54 -14.19
N PRO A 512 0.06 11.41 -15.21
CA PRO A 512 1.34 11.68 -15.87
C PRO A 512 2.20 12.65 -15.05
N VAL A 513 2.92 12.11 -14.07
CA VAL A 513 3.98 12.79 -13.31
C VAL A 513 5.12 13.21 -14.26
N ARG A 514 5.69 14.42 -14.06
CA ARG A 514 6.72 15.04 -14.94
C ARG A 514 7.59 16.06 -14.21
#